data_AF-A0A7H0LEF9-F1
#
_entry.id   AF-A0A7H0LEF9-F1
#
_cell.length_a   1.000
_cell.length_b   1.000
_cell.length_c   1.000
_cell.angle_alpha   90.00
_cell.angle_beta   90.00
_cell.angle_gamma   90.00
#
_symmetry.space_group_name_H-M   'P 1'
#
loop_
_entity.id
_entity.type
_entity.pdbx_description
1 polymer ?
#
loop_
_entity_poly.entity_id
_entity_poly.type
_entity_poly.pdbx_seq_one_letter_code
_entity_poly.pdbx_strand_id
1 'polypeptide(L)'
;MPQLSQIGEIYASQLFWLAIVFALIYFGIGKAMVPKIERTIDDRTARISGDIAAAEAARATAQASETEYQTGLDSARSQAFKAVTEAKARATANAETQVKAGDAEINDRIAAATSRIDGARQQAMTDIETSTVDAVQDIVAKLSGVAVDRAAIEKQVKVELAHG
;
A
#
# COMPACT_ATOMS: atom_id res chain seq x y z
N MET A 1 49.54 67.72 80.56
CA MET A 1 49.04 66.48 81.18
C MET A 1 49.59 65.29 80.37
N PRO A 2 50.61 64.58 80.89
CA PRO A 2 51.41 63.61 80.14
C PRO A 2 50.67 62.31 79.73
N GLN A 3 49.40 62.14 80.12
CA GLN A 3 48.62 60.95 79.77
C GLN A 3 48.01 61.00 78.36
N LEU A 4 47.77 62.18 77.77
CA LEU A 4 47.21 62.29 76.42
C LEU A 4 48.25 61.92 75.33
N SER A 5 49.54 62.14 75.59
CA SER A 5 50.63 61.79 74.67
C SER A 5 50.91 60.29 74.60
N GLN A 6 50.61 59.51 75.64
CA GLN A 6 50.79 58.04 75.66
C GLN A 6 49.69 57.28 74.89
N ILE A 7 48.55 57.91 74.66
CA ILE A 7 47.39 57.31 73.97
C ILE A 7 47.74 56.97 72.51
N GLY A 8 48.51 57.84 71.84
CA GLY A 8 48.92 57.64 70.44
C GLY A 8 49.83 56.42 70.24
N GLU A 9 50.77 56.16 71.17
CA GLU A 9 51.71 55.04 71.06
C GLU A 9 51.02 53.68 71.29
N ILE A 10 50.08 53.62 72.24
CA ILE A 10 49.29 52.40 72.50
C ILE A 10 48.39 52.07 71.31
N TYR A 11 47.67 53.07 70.77
CA TYR A 11 46.84 52.87 69.58
C TYR A 11 47.68 52.56 68.33
N ALA A 12 48.85 53.17 68.17
CA ALA A 12 49.74 52.87 67.04
C ALA A 12 50.20 51.40 67.05
N SER A 13 50.60 50.87 68.22
CA SER A 13 50.98 49.46 68.37
C SER A 13 49.80 48.51 68.10
N GLN A 14 48.61 48.84 68.61
CA GLN A 14 47.41 48.02 68.39
C GLN A 14 46.96 48.03 66.93
N LEU A 15 47.01 49.18 66.26
CA LEU A 15 46.72 49.31 64.82
C LEU A 15 47.76 48.58 63.97
N PHE A 16 49.04 48.61 64.35
CA PHE A 16 50.11 47.89 63.66
C PHE A 16 49.88 46.37 63.69
N TRP A 17 49.66 45.80 64.88
CA TRP A 17 49.37 44.36 65.00
C TRP A 17 48.05 43.96 64.36
N LEU A 18 47.01 44.80 64.48
CA LEU A 18 45.74 44.59 63.78
C LEU A 18 45.95 44.54 62.27
N ALA A 19 46.72 45.46 61.69
CA ALA A 19 47.01 45.47 60.26
C ALA A 19 47.76 44.20 59.83
N ILE A 20 48.74 43.73 60.62
CA ILE A 20 49.48 42.49 60.33
C ILE A 20 48.57 41.27 60.35
N VAL A 21 47.79 41.09 61.41
CA VAL A 21 46.89 39.93 61.55
C VAL A 21 45.80 39.97 60.49
N PHE A 22 45.23 41.16 60.24
CA PHE A 22 44.25 41.35 59.19
C PHE A 22 44.82 41.01 57.81
N ALA A 23 46.02 41.49 57.48
CA ALA A 23 46.68 41.16 56.22
C ALA A 23 46.92 39.65 56.09
N LEU A 24 47.43 38.99 57.13
CA LEU A 24 47.64 37.54 57.14
C LEU A 24 46.34 36.76 56.86
N ILE A 25 45.24 37.12 57.53
CA ILE A 25 43.94 36.48 57.31
C ILE A 25 43.40 36.80 55.92
N TYR A 26 43.46 38.07 55.49
CA TYR A 26 42.97 38.52 54.18
C TYR A 26 43.67 37.77 53.04
N PHE A 27 44.99 37.72 53.04
CA PHE A 27 45.76 36.98 52.04
C PHE A 27 45.60 35.47 52.20
N GLY A 28 45.45 34.95 53.42
CA GLY A 28 45.17 33.55 53.68
C GLY A 28 43.86 33.09 53.05
N ILE A 29 42.76 33.82 53.30
CA ILE A 29 41.45 33.53 52.72
C ILE A 29 41.45 33.77 51.21
N GLY A 30 41.97 34.92 50.76
CA GLY A 30 42.02 35.29 49.35
C GLY A 30 42.83 34.32 48.49
N LYS A 31 43.97 33.83 48.99
CA LYS A 31 44.86 32.95 48.21
C LYS A 31 44.55 31.47 48.38
N ALA A 32 43.91 31.04 49.47
CA ALA A 32 43.65 29.62 49.73
C ALA A 32 42.18 29.21 49.65
N MET A 33 41.24 30.04 50.14
CA MET A 33 39.84 29.66 50.28
C MET A 33 39.00 30.09 49.08
N VAL A 34 39.14 31.34 48.62
CA VAL A 34 38.46 31.86 47.43
C VAL A 34 38.66 30.97 46.19
N PRO A 35 39.89 30.59 45.80
CA PRO A 35 40.08 29.75 44.60
C PRO A 35 39.51 28.34 44.74
N LYS A 36 39.25 27.84 45.95
CA LYS A 36 38.57 26.54 46.15
C LYS A 36 37.07 26.65 45.89
N ILE A 37 36.47 27.77 46.29
CA ILE A 37 35.04 28.04 46.08
C ILE A 37 34.78 28.28 44.60
N GLU A 38 35.60 29.10 43.94
CA GLU A 38 35.52 29.36 42.50
C GLU A 38 35.58 28.06 41.70
N ARG A 39 36.59 27.21 41.95
CA ARG A 39 36.68 25.89 41.31
C ARG A 39 35.44 25.03 41.48
N THR A 40 34.84 25.03 42.68
CA THR A 40 33.63 24.23 42.93
C THR A 40 32.44 24.77 42.13
N ILE A 41 32.32 26.08 42.01
CA ILE A 41 31.27 26.73 41.21
C ILE A 41 31.49 26.44 39.72
N ASP A 42 32.73 26.55 39.24
CA ASP A 42 33.08 26.27 37.85
C ASP A 42 32.83 24.80 37.50
N ASP A 43 33.26 23.86 38.35
CA ASP A 43 33.03 22.42 38.16
C ASP A 43 31.53 22.10 38.09
N ARG A 44 30.71 22.71 38.97
CA ARG A 44 29.25 22.54 38.93
C ARG A 44 28.66 23.13 37.66
N THR A 45 29.10 24.32 37.27
CA THR A 45 28.61 25.00 36.07
C THR A 45 28.94 24.20 34.82
N ALA A 46 30.17 23.68 34.72
CA ALA A 46 30.62 22.83 33.64
C ALA A 46 29.85 21.50 33.57
N ARG A 47 29.55 20.89 34.72
CA ARG A 47 28.72 19.67 34.77
C ARG A 47 27.29 19.95 34.31
N ILE A 48 26.66 20.99 34.85
CA ILE A 48 25.29 21.36 34.48
C ILE A 48 25.20 21.70 33.00
N SER A 49 26.14 22.48 32.46
CA SER A 49 26.13 22.81 31.02
C SER A 49 26.37 21.58 30.16
N GLY A 50 27.25 20.66 30.58
CA GLY A 50 27.47 19.38 29.92
C GLY A 50 26.22 18.50 29.92
N ASP A 51 25.54 18.38 31.06
CA ASP A 51 24.32 17.59 31.21
C ASP A 51 23.17 18.17 30.38
N ILE A 52 23.03 19.50 30.35
CA ILE A 52 22.04 20.18 29.50
C ILE A 52 22.34 19.93 28.02
N ALA A 53 23.59 20.10 27.59
CA ALA A 53 23.97 19.87 26.20
C ALA A 53 23.76 18.41 25.78
N ALA A 54 24.06 17.45 26.66
CA ALA A 54 23.81 16.03 26.43
C ALA A 54 22.30 15.73 26.33
N ALA A 55 21.48 16.33 27.20
CA ALA A 55 20.04 16.18 27.17
C ALA A 55 19.43 16.79 25.89
N GLU A 56 19.90 17.96 25.46
CA GLU A 56 19.48 18.59 24.21
C GLU A 56 19.86 17.75 22.99
N ALA A 57 21.08 17.21 22.94
CA ALA A 57 21.51 16.32 21.87
C ALA A 57 20.70 15.02 21.82
N ALA A 58 20.41 14.42 22.98
CA ALA A 58 19.56 13.24 23.08
C ALA A 58 18.13 13.54 22.61
N ARG A 59 17.57 14.69 23.01
CA ARG A 59 16.25 15.14 22.56
C ARG A 59 16.20 15.38 21.06
N ALA A 60 17.21 16.04 20.49
CA ALA A 60 17.29 16.28 19.06
C ALA A 60 17.37 14.96 18.28
N THR A 61 18.16 14.01 18.76
CA THR A 61 18.27 12.66 18.15
C THR A 61 16.93 11.92 18.22
N ALA A 62 16.24 11.96 19.36
CA ALA A 62 14.92 11.34 19.51
C ALA A 62 13.88 11.96 18.57
N GLN A 63 13.85 13.29 18.44
CA GLN A 63 12.94 13.99 17.53
C GLN A 63 13.23 13.68 16.05
N ALA A 64 14.50 13.60 15.67
CA ALA A 64 14.90 13.18 14.33
C ALA A 64 14.43 11.75 14.04
N SER A 65 14.68 10.82 14.96
CA SER A 65 14.25 9.42 14.81
C SER A 65 12.74 9.28 14.77
N GLU A 66 12.00 10.05 15.58
CA GLU A 66 10.54 10.08 15.54
C GLU A 66 10.02 10.58 14.18
N THR A 67 10.63 11.65 13.65
CA THR A 67 10.27 12.20 12.34
C THR A 67 10.54 11.22 11.21
N GLU A 68 11.70 10.55 11.22
CA GLU A 68 12.05 9.50 10.26
C GLU A 68 11.09 8.31 10.35
N TYR A 69 10.75 7.88 11.57
CA TYR A 69 9.81 6.80 11.80
C TYR A 69 8.41 7.13 11.27
N GLN A 70 7.88 8.33 11.59
CA GLN A 70 6.59 8.79 11.09
C GLN A 70 6.58 8.88 9.56
N THR A 71 7.63 9.46 8.97
CA THR A 71 7.79 9.55 7.50
C THR A 71 7.84 8.16 6.86
N GLY A 72 8.58 7.23 7.47
CA GLY A 72 8.66 5.84 7.03
C GLY A 72 7.31 5.14 7.08
N LEU A 73 6.55 5.33 8.16
CA LEU A 73 5.21 4.77 8.34
C LEU A 73 4.23 5.29 7.27
N ASP A 74 4.23 6.59 7.01
CA ASP A 74 3.34 7.21 6.02
C ASP A 74 3.71 6.80 4.59
N SER A 75 5.01 6.72 4.29
CA SER A 75 5.50 6.18 3.02
C SER A 75 5.07 4.73 2.83
N ALA A 76 5.25 3.88 3.85
CA ALA A 76 4.84 2.47 3.80
C ALA A 76 3.33 2.32 3.60
N ARG A 77 2.52 3.12 4.30
CA ARG A 77 1.05 3.16 4.09
C ARG A 77 0.70 3.58 2.67
N SER A 78 1.31 4.64 2.16
CA SER A 78 1.08 5.12 0.78
C SER A 78 1.43 4.04 -0.25
N GLN A 79 2.57 3.37 -0.08
CA GLN A 79 3.00 2.27 -0.96
C GLN A 79 2.05 1.08 -0.88
N ALA A 80 1.57 0.72 0.31
CA ALA A 80 0.59 -0.34 0.48
C ALA A 80 -0.74 -0.01 -0.23
N PHE A 81 -1.26 1.21 -0.07
CA PHE A 81 -2.47 1.65 -0.79
C PHE A 81 -2.29 1.62 -2.30
N LYS A 82 -1.13 2.06 -2.81
CA LYS A 82 -0.80 1.98 -4.25
C LYS A 82 -0.77 0.53 -4.71
N ALA A 83 -0.06 -0.35 -4.00
CA ALA A 83 0.05 -1.77 -4.34
C ALA A 83 -1.32 -2.45 -4.38
N VAL A 84 -2.19 -2.20 -3.39
CA VAL A 84 -3.56 -2.75 -3.36
C VAL A 84 -4.40 -2.22 -4.51
N THR A 85 -4.29 -0.92 -4.82
CA THR A 85 -5.04 -0.30 -5.92
C THR A 85 -4.60 -0.85 -7.27
N GLU A 86 -3.28 -0.98 -7.50
CA GLU A 86 -2.73 -1.58 -8.70
C GLU A 86 -3.11 -3.06 -8.83
N ALA A 87 -3.04 -3.83 -7.76
CA ALA A 87 -3.44 -5.24 -7.75
C ALA A 87 -4.93 -5.37 -8.10
N LYS A 88 -5.80 -4.53 -7.53
CA LYS A 88 -7.23 -4.50 -7.84
C LYS A 88 -7.46 -4.14 -9.31
N ALA A 89 -6.79 -3.12 -9.83
CA ALA A 89 -6.90 -2.72 -11.23
C ALA A 89 -6.48 -3.85 -12.19
N ARG A 90 -5.35 -4.52 -11.90
CA ARG A 90 -4.90 -5.69 -12.68
C ARG A 90 -5.89 -6.85 -12.59
N ALA A 91 -6.42 -7.14 -11.42
CA ALA A 91 -7.40 -8.20 -11.23
C ALA A 91 -8.69 -7.92 -12.01
N THR A 92 -9.20 -6.68 -12.00
CA THR A 92 -10.36 -6.27 -12.80
C THR A 92 -10.09 -6.40 -14.30
N ALA A 93 -8.95 -5.90 -14.79
CA ALA A 93 -8.59 -6.00 -16.20
C ALA A 93 -8.46 -7.47 -16.67
N ASN A 94 -7.87 -8.33 -15.83
CA ASN A 94 -7.79 -9.76 -16.12
C ASN A 94 -9.18 -10.41 -16.13
N ALA A 95 -10.04 -10.08 -15.15
CA ALA A 95 -11.40 -10.61 -15.10
C ALA A 95 -12.21 -10.21 -16.34
N GLU A 96 -12.14 -8.94 -16.76
CA GLU A 96 -12.79 -8.47 -17.99
C GLU A 96 -12.28 -9.19 -19.24
N THR A 97 -10.97 -9.45 -19.31
CA THR A 97 -10.37 -10.21 -20.42
C THR A 97 -10.87 -11.64 -20.45
N GLN A 98 -10.92 -12.32 -19.31
CA GLN A 98 -11.40 -13.68 -19.20
C GLN A 98 -12.90 -13.80 -19.51
N VAL A 99 -13.71 -12.83 -19.06
CA VAL A 99 -15.14 -12.78 -19.40
C VAL A 99 -15.32 -12.60 -20.91
N LYS A 100 -14.62 -11.65 -21.54
CA LYS A 100 -14.70 -11.46 -23.00
C LYS A 100 -14.27 -12.70 -23.79
N ALA A 101 -13.22 -13.39 -23.34
CA ALA A 101 -12.77 -14.63 -23.96
C ALA A 101 -13.83 -15.74 -23.80
N GLY A 102 -14.41 -15.88 -22.62
CA GLY A 102 -15.50 -16.83 -22.36
C GLY A 102 -16.75 -16.53 -23.19
N ASP A 103 -17.16 -15.27 -23.29
CA ASP A 103 -18.31 -14.86 -24.12
C ASP A 103 -18.06 -15.17 -25.60
N ALA A 104 -16.84 -14.94 -26.10
CA ALA A 104 -16.47 -15.31 -27.47
C ALA A 104 -16.55 -16.83 -27.70
N GLU A 105 -16.00 -17.64 -26.79
CA GLU A 105 -16.07 -19.10 -26.87
C GLU A 105 -17.51 -19.62 -26.81
N ILE A 106 -18.35 -19.02 -25.96
CA ILE A 106 -19.78 -19.36 -25.87
C ILE A 106 -20.50 -19.02 -27.18
N ASN A 107 -20.24 -17.85 -27.76
CA ASN A 107 -20.83 -17.46 -29.04
C ASN A 107 -20.43 -18.40 -30.18
N ASP A 108 -19.16 -18.80 -30.25
CA ASP A 108 -18.67 -19.77 -31.24
C ASP A 108 -19.35 -21.14 -31.07
N ARG A 109 -19.53 -21.60 -29.82
CA ARG A 109 -20.26 -22.84 -29.52
C ARG A 109 -21.72 -22.75 -29.92
N ILE A 110 -22.38 -21.62 -29.67
CA ILE A 110 -23.76 -21.38 -30.09
C ILE A 110 -23.85 -21.41 -31.61
N ALA A 111 -22.95 -20.71 -32.32
CA ALA A 111 -22.93 -20.70 -33.78
C ALA A 111 -22.73 -22.11 -34.37
N ALA A 112 -21.79 -22.88 -33.82
CA ALA A 112 -21.54 -24.27 -34.22
C ALA A 112 -22.76 -25.18 -33.92
N ALA A 113 -23.40 -25.01 -32.77
CA ALA A 113 -24.60 -25.77 -32.41
C ALA A 113 -25.77 -25.44 -33.35
N THR A 114 -26.01 -24.16 -33.64
CA THR A 114 -27.04 -23.72 -34.60
C THR A 114 -26.79 -24.30 -35.98
N SER A 115 -25.55 -24.24 -36.49
CA SER A 115 -25.19 -24.85 -37.77
C SER A 115 -25.45 -26.36 -37.81
N ARG A 116 -25.16 -27.08 -36.72
CA ARG A 116 -25.49 -28.51 -36.60
C ARG A 116 -26.99 -28.77 -36.59
N ILE A 117 -27.76 -27.94 -35.89
CA ILE A 117 -29.23 -28.04 -35.85
C ILE A 117 -29.81 -27.80 -37.25
N ASP A 118 -29.33 -26.78 -37.96
CA ASP A 118 -29.77 -26.47 -39.32
C ASP A 118 -29.44 -27.61 -40.29
N GLY A 119 -28.23 -28.18 -40.20
CA GLY A 119 -27.84 -29.35 -40.98
C GLY A 119 -28.70 -30.58 -40.67
N ALA A 120 -28.96 -30.86 -39.39
CA ALA A 120 -29.85 -31.95 -38.99
C ALA A 120 -31.29 -31.73 -39.46
N ARG A 121 -31.78 -30.49 -39.44
CA ARG A 121 -33.09 -30.11 -39.97
C ARG A 121 -33.17 -30.36 -41.48
N GLN A 122 -32.16 -29.92 -42.23
CA GLN A 122 -32.11 -30.15 -43.68
C GLN A 122 -32.11 -31.65 -44.01
N GLN A 123 -31.28 -32.43 -43.31
CA GLN A 123 -31.24 -33.89 -43.49
C GLN A 123 -32.60 -34.53 -43.19
N ALA A 124 -33.23 -34.17 -42.07
CA ALA A 124 -34.55 -34.70 -41.71
C ALA A 124 -35.62 -34.35 -42.76
N MET A 125 -35.58 -33.15 -43.35
CA MET A 125 -36.50 -32.79 -44.44
C MET A 125 -36.26 -33.64 -45.70
N THR A 126 -35.00 -33.89 -46.06
CA THR A 126 -34.66 -34.78 -47.19
C THR A 126 -35.08 -36.23 -46.92
N ASP A 127 -34.91 -36.72 -45.69
CA ASP A 127 -35.32 -38.05 -45.30
C ASP A 127 -36.86 -38.21 -45.36
N ILE A 128 -37.61 -37.18 -44.93
CA ILE A 128 -39.08 -37.14 -45.06
C ILE A 128 -39.50 -37.13 -46.53
N GLU A 129 -38.87 -36.31 -47.37
CA GLU A 129 -39.14 -36.27 -48.81
C GLU A 129 -38.94 -37.65 -49.43
N THR A 130 -37.80 -38.28 -49.17
CA THR A 130 -37.44 -39.61 -49.67
C THR A 130 -38.44 -40.67 -49.20
N SER A 131 -38.73 -40.71 -47.89
CA SER A 131 -39.69 -41.66 -47.32
C SER A 131 -41.12 -41.45 -47.85
N THR A 132 -41.50 -40.22 -48.17
CA THR A 132 -42.82 -39.91 -48.73
C THR A 132 -42.91 -40.37 -50.18
N VAL A 133 -41.85 -40.16 -50.98
CA VAL A 133 -41.76 -40.66 -52.36
C VAL A 133 -41.86 -42.18 -52.39
N ASP A 134 -41.09 -42.88 -51.54
CA ASP A 134 -41.14 -44.34 -51.45
C ASP A 134 -42.55 -44.84 -51.07
N ALA A 135 -43.19 -44.20 -50.08
CA ALA A 135 -44.55 -44.55 -49.68
C ALA A 135 -45.59 -44.29 -50.79
N VAL A 136 -45.52 -43.16 -51.50
CA VAL A 136 -46.42 -42.84 -52.62
C VAL A 136 -46.22 -43.81 -53.77
N GLN A 137 -44.97 -44.16 -54.10
CA GLN A 137 -44.66 -45.15 -55.13
C GLN A 137 -45.28 -46.52 -54.81
N ASP A 138 -45.15 -46.99 -53.57
CA ASP A 138 -45.75 -48.25 -53.12
C ASP A 138 -47.29 -48.23 -53.18
N ILE A 139 -47.92 -47.11 -52.80
CA ILE A 139 -49.37 -46.94 -52.85
C ILE A 139 -49.86 -46.95 -54.31
N VAL A 140 -49.22 -46.19 -55.20
CA VAL A 140 -49.59 -46.12 -56.62
C VAL A 140 -49.41 -47.47 -57.31
N ALA A 141 -48.32 -48.18 -57.03
CA ALA A 141 -48.07 -49.52 -57.57
C ALA A 141 -49.16 -50.51 -57.13
N LYS A 142 -49.58 -50.49 -55.86
CA LYS A 142 -50.65 -51.35 -55.34
C LYS A 142 -52.04 -51.01 -55.87
N LEU A 143 -52.33 -49.73 -56.10
CA LEU A 143 -53.68 -49.27 -56.48
C LEU A 143 -53.92 -49.30 -58.00
N SER A 144 -52.92 -48.93 -58.81
CA SER A 144 -53.06 -48.81 -60.27
C SER A 144 -52.54 -50.03 -61.03
N GLY A 145 -51.68 -50.86 -60.42
CA GLY A 145 -51.01 -51.98 -61.08
C GLY A 145 -49.97 -51.56 -62.12
N VAL A 146 -49.67 -50.27 -62.26
CA VAL A 146 -48.69 -49.71 -63.20
C VAL A 146 -47.54 -49.07 -62.42
N ALA A 147 -46.30 -49.38 -62.82
CA ALA A 147 -45.12 -48.73 -62.29
C ALA A 147 -45.00 -47.31 -62.90
N VAL A 148 -45.16 -46.28 -62.07
CA VAL A 148 -44.93 -44.89 -62.45
C VAL A 148 -43.47 -44.54 -62.21
N ASP A 149 -42.91 -43.71 -63.07
CA ASP A 149 -41.52 -43.27 -62.97
C ASP A 149 -41.25 -42.48 -61.67
N ARG A 150 -40.19 -42.87 -60.94
CA ARG A 150 -39.84 -42.28 -59.64
C ARG A 150 -39.54 -40.79 -59.75
N ALA A 151 -38.91 -40.35 -60.83
CA ALA A 151 -38.58 -38.94 -61.03
C ALA A 151 -39.83 -38.07 -61.20
N ALA A 152 -40.92 -38.61 -61.77
CA ALA A 152 -42.20 -37.92 -61.85
C ALA A 152 -42.88 -37.78 -60.48
N ILE A 153 -42.78 -38.82 -59.63
CA ILE A 153 -43.31 -38.82 -58.25
C ILE A 153 -42.52 -37.83 -57.38
N GLU A 154 -41.18 -37.87 -57.43
CA GLU A 154 -40.31 -36.93 -56.70
C GLU A 154 -40.65 -35.48 -57.02
N LYS A 155 -40.81 -35.16 -58.31
CA LYS A 155 -41.18 -33.81 -58.75
C LYS A 155 -42.51 -33.35 -58.14
N GLN A 156 -43.52 -34.22 -58.10
CA GLN A 156 -44.84 -33.86 -57.60
C GLN A 156 -44.88 -33.79 -56.07
N VAL A 157 -44.21 -34.71 -55.38
CA VAL A 157 -44.06 -34.69 -53.91
C VAL A 157 -43.33 -33.41 -53.47
N LYS A 158 -42.30 -32.98 -54.20
CA LYS A 158 -41.62 -31.69 -53.92
C LYS A 158 -42.54 -30.49 -54.06
N VAL A 159 -43.39 -30.45 -55.08
CA VAL A 159 -44.34 -29.35 -55.29
C VAL A 159 -45.35 -29.30 -54.15
N GLU A 160 -45.92 -30.43 -53.75
CA GLU A 160 -46.91 -30.48 -52.66
C GLU A 160 -46.28 -30.18 -51.29
N LEU A 161 -45.08 -30.69 -51.00
CA LEU A 161 -44.35 -30.36 -49.76
C LEU A 161 -43.90 -28.90 -49.68
N ALA A 162 -43.81 -28.19 -50.81
CA ALA A 162 -43.49 -26.76 -50.85
C ALA A 162 -44.72 -25.85 -50.68
N HIS A 163 -45.94 -26.40 -50.82
CA HIS A 163 -47.21 -25.68 -50.72
C HIS A 163 -48.00 -25.94 -49.42
N GLY A 164 -47.59 -26.94 -48.62
CA GLY A 164 -48.12 -27.22 -47.27
C GLY A 164 -47.32 -26.54 -46.17
#